data_AF-A0A8F6TTW6-F1
#
_entry.id   AF-A0A8F6TTW6-F1
#
_cell.length_a   1.000
_cell.length_b   1.000
_cell.length_c   1.000
_cell.angle_alpha   90.00
_cell.angle_beta   90.00
_cell.angle_gamma   90.00
#
_symmetry.space_group_name_H-M   'P 1'
#
loop_
_entity.id
_entity.type
_entity.pdbx_description
1 polymer ?
#
loop_
_entity_poly.entity_id
_entity_poly.type
_entity_poly.pdbx_seq_one_letter_code
_entity_poly.pdbx_strand_id
1 'polypeptide(L)'
;MSDVPLTADDMAALTPQRLSNLERYDDGFRTVEVVNADDKVWVLTADADGGDLTTLTEPGRFAQTWARLAPHLVGLSAEVGTPSAEDGLRHEIAVHLPDGTALRWVGHGEDNDVYHATAAFGMEGERDYADLDLEQVDQGHPMMTAPLGDWP
;
A
#
# COMPACT_ATOMS: atom_id res chain seq x y z
N MET A 1 -14.20 7.85 -15.21
CA MET A 1 -12.93 8.34 -14.62
C MET A 1 -11.86 8.15 -15.68
N SER A 2 -10.98 9.12 -15.90
CA SER A 2 -9.98 9.01 -16.97
C SER A 2 -8.71 8.38 -16.42
N ASP A 3 -8.45 7.16 -16.87
CA ASP A 3 -7.18 6.45 -16.70
C ASP A 3 -6.11 7.20 -17.49
N VAL A 4 -5.37 8.10 -16.83
CA VAL A 4 -4.27 8.83 -17.47
C VAL A 4 -2.96 8.22 -16.99
N PRO A 5 -2.19 7.56 -17.88
CA PRO A 5 -0.85 7.10 -17.55
C PRO A 5 0.05 8.27 -17.13
N LEU A 6 0.76 8.12 -16.02
CA LEU A 6 1.71 9.13 -15.55
C LEU A 6 3.06 8.96 -16.24
N THR A 7 3.63 10.07 -16.71
CA THR A 7 4.98 10.08 -17.27
C THR A 7 6.04 10.02 -16.16
N ALA A 8 7.30 9.78 -16.53
CA ALA A 8 8.42 9.83 -15.58
C ALA A 8 8.55 11.23 -14.93
N ASP A 9 8.28 12.29 -15.69
CA ASP A 9 8.33 13.67 -15.17
C ASP A 9 7.18 13.93 -14.19
N ASP A 10 5.97 13.41 -14.49
CA ASP A 10 4.83 13.50 -13.55
C ASP A 10 5.16 12.80 -12.24
N MET A 11 5.69 11.56 -12.32
CA MET A 11 6.08 10.78 -11.15
C MET A 11 7.18 11.46 -10.32
N ALA A 12 8.18 12.07 -10.97
CA ALA A 12 9.26 12.78 -10.28
C ALA A 12 8.78 14.08 -9.60
N ALA A 13 7.69 14.68 -10.10
CA ALA A 13 7.09 15.87 -9.51
C ALA A 13 6.18 15.56 -8.30
N LEU A 14 5.78 14.31 -8.10
CA LEU A 14 4.96 13.93 -6.96
C LEU A 14 5.73 14.08 -5.64
N THR A 15 5.06 14.64 -4.63
CA THR A 15 5.54 14.71 -3.26
C THR A 15 4.63 13.90 -2.34
N PRO A 16 4.62 12.56 -2.47
CA PRO A 16 3.72 11.75 -1.65
C PRO A 16 4.07 11.87 -0.17
N GLN A 17 3.06 11.74 0.67
CA GLN A 17 3.21 11.72 2.13
C GLN A 17 3.00 10.34 2.72
N ARG A 18 2.30 9.49 2.00
CA ARG A 18 1.98 8.13 2.40
C ARG A 18 1.91 7.24 1.17
N LEU A 19 2.45 6.05 1.31
CA LEU A 19 2.40 5.01 0.29
C LEU A 19 1.77 3.77 0.94
N SER A 20 0.92 3.06 0.22
CA SER A 20 0.29 1.85 0.75
C SER A 20 0.17 0.77 -0.32
N ASN A 21 0.36 -0.49 0.07
CA ASN A 21 -0.01 -1.64 -0.72
C ASN A 21 -1.16 -2.41 -0.05
N LEU A 22 -1.93 -3.12 -0.87
CA LEU A 22 -2.92 -4.07 -0.41
C LEU A 22 -2.89 -5.30 -1.30
N GLU A 23 -2.81 -6.46 -0.68
CA GLU A 23 -2.99 -7.77 -1.32
C GLU A 23 -4.22 -8.42 -0.70
N ARG A 24 -5.19 -8.82 -1.52
CA ARG A 24 -6.38 -9.57 -1.11
C ARG A 24 -6.34 -10.91 -1.81
N TYR A 25 -6.52 -12.00 -1.06
CA TYR A 25 -6.54 -13.37 -1.58
C TYR A 25 -7.96 -13.88 -1.79
N ASP A 26 -8.09 -14.96 -2.56
CA ASP A 26 -9.38 -15.59 -2.88
C ASP A 26 -10.11 -16.17 -1.65
N ASP A 27 -9.37 -16.52 -0.61
CA ASP A 27 -9.90 -17.03 0.67
C ASP A 27 -10.37 -15.90 1.62
N GLY A 28 -10.24 -14.64 1.20
CA GLY A 28 -10.66 -13.47 1.96
C GLY A 28 -9.57 -12.89 2.87
N PHE A 29 -8.38 -13.49 2.92
CA PHE A 29 -7.24 -12.90 3.61
C PHE A 29 -6.82 -11.60 2.92
N ARG A 30 -6.33 -10.65 3.70
CA ARG A 30 -5.76 -9.40 3.20
C ARG A 30 -4.54 -8.98 4.01
N THR A 31 -3.56 -8.44 3.30
CA THR A 31 -2.38 -7.79 3.88
C THR A 31 -2.33 -6.36 3.40
N VAL A 32 -2.15 -5.42 4.33
CA VAL A 32 -2.02 -3.99 4.04
C VAL A 32 -0.77 -3.46 4.75
N GLU A 33 0.20 -2.95 4.01
CA GLU A 33 1.32 -2.18 4.56
C GLU A 33 1.20 -0.72 4.13
N VAL A 34 1.44 0.20 5.07
CA VAL A 34 1.39 1.64 4.88
C VAL A 34 2.68 2.23 5.39
N VAL A 35 3.37 3.02 4.57
CA VAL A 35 4.58 3.76 4.97
C VAL A 35 4.33 5.24 4.81
N ASN A 36 4.55 6.00 5.88
CA ASN A 36 4.44 7.45 5.89
C ASN A 36 5.80 8.12 5.71
N ALA A 37 5.78 9.37 5.25
CA ALA A 37 6.97 10.21 5.07
C ALA A 37 7.71 10.52 6.39
N ASP A 38 7.11 10.24 7.55
CA ASP A 38 7.75 10.26 8.86
C ASP A 38 8.36 8.91 9.27
N ASP A 39 8.51 7.99 8.30
CA ASP A 39 9.16 6.68 8.44
C ASP A 39 8.48 5.71 9.42
N LYS A 40 7.20 5.95 9.69
CA LYS A 40 6.33 4.98 10.36
C LYS A 40 5.71 4.02 9.37
N VAL A 41 5.62 2.76 9.78
CA VAL A 41 5.07 1.65 9.01
C VAL A 41 3.91 1.03 9.77
N TRP A 42 2.76 0.89 9.14
CA TRP A 42 1.63 0.12 9.67
C TRP A 42 1.43 -1.13 8.84
N VAL A 43 1.22 -2.26 9.50
CA VAL A 43 0.95 -3.53 8.86
C VAL A 43 -0.32 -4.11 9.46
N LEU A 44 -1.32 -4.37 8.62
CA LEU A 44 -2.51 -5.12 8.94
C LEU A 44 -2.47 -6.44 8.19
N THR A 45 -2.39 -7.55 8.91
CA THR A 45 -2.66 -8.88 8.36
C THR A 45 -4.00 -9.32 8.92
N ALA A 46 -5.00 -9.43 8.04
CA ALA A 46 -6.35 -9.78 8.43
C ALA A 46 -6.82 -11.02 7.68
N ASP A 47 -7.37 -11.97 8.41
CA ASP A 47 -8.19 -13.03 7.85
C ASP A 47 -9.64 -12.53 7.65
N ALA A 48 -10.54 -13.44 7.28
CA ALA A 48 -11.95 -13.13 7.10
C ALA A 48 -12.65 -12.64 8.38
N ASP A 49 -12.11 -12.96 9.57
CA ASP A 49 -12.68 -12.68 10.88
C ASP A 49 -12.07 -11.43 11.55
N GLY A 50 -10.95 -10.92 11.04
CA GLY A 50 -10.30 -9.70 11.52
C GLY A 50 -8.78 -9.79 11.42
N GLY A 51 -8.07 -8.68 11.68
CA GLY A 51 -6.61 -8.68 11.62
C GLY A 51 -5.96 -7.90 12.73
N ASP A 52 -4.70 -8.24 12.98
CA ASP A 52 -3.85 -7.53 13.90
C ASP A 52 -3.14 -6.38 13.18
N LEU A 53 -3.21 -5.20 13.79
CA LEU A 53 -2.50 -4.01 13.33
C LEU A 53 -1.20 -3.85 14.13
N THR A 54 -0.07 -3.87 13.45
CA THR A 54 1.24 -3.59 14.03
C THR A 54 1.78 -2.27 13.48
N THR A 55 2.43 -1.48 14.34
CA THR A 55 3.13 -0.25 13.94
C THR A 55 4.63 -0.39 14.23
N LEU A 56 5.46 -0.04 13.25
CA LEU A 56 6.91 -0.07 13.33
C LEU A 56 7.48 1.30 12.94
N THR A 57 8.69 1.63 13.42
CA THR A 57 9.42 2.82 12.98
C THR A 57 10.72 2.39 12.33
N GLU A 58 10.94 2.80 11.09
CA GLU A 58 12.11 2.40 10.31
C GLU A 58 12.68 3.61 9.54
N PRO A 59 13.69 4.30 10.09
CA PRO A 59 14.23 5.51 9.49
C PRO A 59 14.67 5.35 8.03
N GLY A 60 14.25 6.27 7.17
CA GLY A 60 14.51 6.28 5.73
C GLY A 60 13.68 5.30 4.91
N ARG A 61 12.79 4.50 5.53
CA ARG A 61 11.97 3.51 4.81
C ARG A 61 11.14 4.16 3.72
N PHE A 62 10.52 5.31 3.98
CA PHE A 62 9.69 5.97 2.98
C PHE A 62 10.46 6.32 1.71
N ALA A 63 11.60 7.00 1.87
CA ALA A 63 12.40 7.48 0.74
C ALA A 63 12.94 6.31 -0.10
N GLN A 64 13.40 5.24 0.55
CA GLN A 64 13.90 4.04 -0.14
C GLN A 64 12.79 3.33 -0.91
N THR A 65 11.62 3.23 -0.29
CA THR A 65 10.45 2.54 -0.82
C THR A 65 9.84 3.32 -1.99
N TRP A 66 9.77 4.65 -1.91
CA TRP A 66 9.40 5.51 -3.05
C TRP A 66 10.37 5.39 -4.22
N ALA A 67 11.69 5.44 -3.95
CA ALA A 67 12.72 5.37 -4.98
C ALA A 67 12.69 4.06 -5.77
N ARG A 68 12.31 2.95 -5.13
CA ARG A 68 12.10 1.66 -5.79
C ARG A 68 10.78 1.61 -6.54
N LEU A 69 9.68 2.10 -5.94
CA LEU A 69 8.33 2.00 -6.52
C LEU A 69 8.12 2.88 -7.75
N ALA A 70 8.48 4.16 -7.66
CA ALA A 70 8.07 5.17 -8.63
C ALA A 70 8.41 4.80 -10.09
N PRO A 71 9.60 4.23 -10.42
CA PRO A 71 9.90 3.78 -11.78
C PRO A 71 8.95 2.71 -12.33
N HIS A 72 8.38 1.85 -11.49
CA HIS A 72 7.49 0.77 -11.92
C HIS A 72 6.05 1.26 -12.20
N LEU A 73 5.68 2.42 -11.67
CA LEU A 73 4.36 3.01 -11.90
C LEU A 73 4.30 3.87 -13.17
N VAL A 74 5.46 4.20 -13.75
CA VAL A 74 5.54 5.00 -14.98
C VAL A 74 4.83 4.28 -16.12
N GLY A 75 3.88 4.98 -16.75
CA GLY A 75 3.10 4.45 -17.85
C GLY A 75 1.96 3.51 -17.45
N LEU A 76 1.82 3.15 -16.17
CA LEU A 76 0.65 2.44 -15.67
C LEU A 76 -0.51 3.42 -15.44
N SER A 77 -1.71 3.00 -15.82
CA SER A 77 -2.93 3.77 -15.59
C SER A 77 -3.29 3.79 -14.11
N ALA A 78 -3.42 4.99 -13.55
CA ALA A 78 -3.91 5.18 -12.20
C ALA A 78 -5.40 5.53 -12.21
N GLU A 79 -6.16 4.91 -11.31
CA GLU A 79 -7.49 5.30 -10.92
C GLU A 79 -7.45 6.41 -9.86
N VAL A 80 -8.43 7.31 -9.91
CA VAL A 80 -8.66 8.34 -8.89
C VAL A 80 -10.04 8.08 -8.27
N GLY A 81 -10.09 7.70 -6.99
CA GLY A 81 -11.35 7.49 -6.27
C GLY A 81 -11.36 6.32 -5.29
N THR A 82 -12.55 5.94 -4.82
CA THR A 82 -12.80 4.84 -3.87
C THR A 82 -12.88 3.50 -4.61
N PRO A 83 -12.42 2.38 -4.03
CA PRO A 83 -12.38 1.09 -4.72
C PRO A 83 -13.78 0.56 -5.00
N SER A 84 -13.94 -0.19 -6.09
CA SER A 84 -14.95 -1.23 -6.13
C SER A 84 -14.59 -2.30 -5.10
N ALA A 85 -15.57 -2.71 -4.29
CA ALA A 85 -15.47 -3.92 -3.49
C ALA A 85 -15.58 -5.10 -4.46
N GLU A 86 -14.45 -5.63 -4.87
CA GLU A 86 -14.37 -6.81 -5.73
C GLU A 86 -13.83 -8.00 -4.94
N ASP A 87 -14.47 -9.15 -5.13
CA ASP A 87 -14.05 -10.42 -4.56
C ASP A 87 -12.99 -11.08 -5.45
N GLY A 88 -11.96 -11.64 -4.82
CA GLY A 88 -10.88 -12.39 -5.48
C GLY A 88 -9.49 -11.76 -5.33
N LEU A 89 -8.49 -12.45 -5.89
CA LEU A 89 -7.09 -12.04 -5.87
C LEU A 89 -6.88 -10.66 -6.51
N ARG A 90 -6.44 -9.70 -5.69
CA ARG A 90 -6.21 -8.31 -6.08
C ARG A 90 -4.96 -7.75 -5.42
N HIS A 91 -4.17 -7.05 -6.23
CA HIS A 91 -3.04 -6.24 -5.79
C HIS A 91 -3.37 -4.77 -5.99
N GLU A 92 -3.01 -3.95 -5.03
CA GLU A 92 -3.21 -2.52 -5.11
C GLU A 92 -2.01 -1.75 -4.59
N ILE A 93 -1.69 -0.67 -5.30
CA ILE A 93 -0.75 0.35 -4.86
C ILE A 93 -1.52 1.66 -4.78
N ALA A 94 -1.39 2.37 -3.67
CA ALA A 94 -1.92 3.71 -3.54
C ALA A 94 -0.85 4.69 -3.06
N VAL A 95 -0.78 5.82 -3.76
CA VAL A 95 0.10 6.96 -3.48
C VAL A 95 -0.77 8.11 -3.01
N HIS A 96 -0.57 8.55 -1.78
CA HIS A 96 -1.38 9.59 -1.15
C HIS A 96 -0.63 10.92 -1.13
N LEU A 97 -1.28 11.95 -1.64
CA LEU A 97 -0.74 13.28 -1.83
C LEU A 97 -1.17 14.23 -0.69
N PRO A 98 -0.45 15.35 -0.47
CA PRO A 98 -0.76 16.31 0.58
C PRO A 98 -2.14 16.97 0.48
N ASP A 99 -2.76 16.96 -0.69
CA ASP A 99 -4.09 17.53 -0.94
C ASP A 99 -5.23 16.56 -0.59
N GLY A 100 -4.90 15.37 -0.08
CA GLY A 100 -5.85 14.30 0.24
C GLY A 100 -6.18 13.40 -0.95
N THR A 101 -5.65 13.68 -2.15
CA THR A 101 -5.86 12.83 -3.32
C THR A 101 -5.04 11.55 -3.20
N ALA A 102 -5.66 10.42 -3.56
CA ALA A 102 -4.96 9.15 -3.75
C ALA A 102 -4.94 8.77 -5.23
N LEU A 103 -3.74 8.45 -5.74
CA LEU A 103 -3.52 7.81 -7.03
C LEU A 103 -3.42 6.30 -6.79
N ARG A 104 -4.21 5.50 -7.50
CA ARG A 104 -4.36 4.08 -7.20
C ARG A 104 -4.15 3.23 -8.43
N TRP A 105 -3.38 2.16 -8.31
CA TRP A 105 -3.19 1.16 -9.34
C TRP A 105 -3.73 -0.15 -8.82
N VAL A 106 -4.62 -0.78 -9.58
CA VAL A 106 -5.28 -2.02 -9.19
C VAL A 106 -5.00 -3.08 -10.26
N GLY A 107 -4.46 -4.21 -9.83
CA GLY A 107 -4.21 -5.37 -10.68
C GLY A 107 -4.91 -6.60 -10.14
N HIS A 108 -5.34 -7.48 -11.04
CA HIS A 108 -6.10 -8.68 -10.71
C HIS A 108 -5.36 -9.94 -11.19
N GLY A 109 -5.49 -11.02 -10.42
CA GLY A 109 -4.86 -12.31 -10.74
C GLY A 109 -3.38 -12.41 -10.35
N GLU A 110 -2.79 -13.58 -10.62
CA GLU A 110 -1.48 -14.03 -10.11
C GLU A 110 -0.26 -13.37 -10.78
N ASP A 111 -0.44 -12.73 -11.94
CA ASP A 111 0.66 -12.16 -12.73
C ASP A 111 0.18 -10.89 -13.42
N ASN A 112 0.40 -9.74 -12.77
CA ASN A 112 -0.05 -8.45 -13.26
C ASN A 112 1.00 -7.36 -12.96
N ASP A 113 0.96 -6.26 -13.71
CA ASP A 113 1.97 -5.19 -13.58
C ASP A 113 1.98 -4.54 -12.19
N VAL A 114 0.82 -4.51 -11.51
CA VAL A 114 0.71 -3.98 -10.14
C VAL A 114 1.38 -4.92 -9.14
N TYR A 115 1.23 -6.24 -9.28
CA TYR A 115 1.95 -7.24 -8.49
C TYR A 115 3.47 -7.12 -8.65
N HIS A 116 3.96 -6.96 -9.88
CA HIS A 116 5.40 -6.74 -10.08
C HIS A 116 5.89 -5.43 -9.44
N ALA A 117 5.06 -4.38 -9.43
CA ALA A 117 5.36 -3.12 -8.77
C ALA A 117 5.27 -3.22 -7.23
N THR A 118 4.35 -4.00 -6.65
CA THR A 118 4.29 -4.26 -5.19
C THR A 118 5.50 -5.07 -4.72
N ALA A 119 5.95 -6.04 -5.51
CA ALA A 119 7.20 -6.76 -5.22
C ALA A 119 8.42 -5.81 -5.22
N ALA A 120 8.50 -4.88 -6.19
CA ALA A 120 9.57 -3.87 -6.23
C ALA A 120 9.52 -2.88 -5.05
N PHE A 121 8.33 -2.67 -4.46
CA PHE A 121 8.13 -1.85 -3.27
C PHE A 121 8.88 -2.39 -2.04
N GLY A 122 9.26 -3.68 -2.05
CA GLY A 122 9.94 -4.35 -0.93
C GLY A 122 9.07 -4.47 0.31
N MET A 123 7.74 -4.44 0.12
CA MET A 123 6.72 -4.67 1.17
C MET A 123 6.23 -6.12 1.16
N GLU A 124 6.35 -6.82 0.02
CA GLU A 124 6.06 -8.25 -0.06
C GLU A 124 7.33 -9.07 0.19
N GLY A 125 7.23 -10.06 1.08
CA GLY A 125 8.18 -11.17 1.20
C GLY A 125 9.43 -10.98 2.07
N GLU A 126 9.67 -9.81 2.68
CA GLU A 126 10.85 -9.58 3.54
C GLU A 126 10.59 -9.72 5.06
N ARG A 127 9.35 -9.99 5.49
CA ARG A 127 9.03 -10.19 6.91
C ARG A 127 8.11 -11.37 7.13
N ASP A 128 8.67 -12.48 7.57
CA ASP A 128 7.93 -13.41 8.42
C ASP A 128 7.66 -12.69 9.75
N TYR A 129 6.50 -12.03 9.84
CA TYR A 129 6.05 -11.32 11.05
C TYR A 129 5.93 -12.25 12.29
N ALA A 130 6.02 -13.57 12.08
CA ALA A 130 6.06 -14.56 13.14
C ALA A 130 7.40 -14.60 13.92
N ASP A 131 8.50 -14.12 13.33
CA ASP A 131 9.86 -14.28 13.87
C ASP A 131 10.52 -12.97 14.37
N LEU A 132 9.79 -11.85 14.31
CA LEU A 132 10.28 -10.57 14.81
C LEU A 132 9.83 -10.37 16.26
N ASP A 133 10.76 -9.95 17.13
CA ASP A 133 10.43 -9.28 18.39
C ASP A 133 9.81 -7.90 18.03
N LEU A 134 8.58 -7.94 17.55
CA LEU A 134 7.81 -6.76 17.18
C LEU A 134 7.52 -5.99 18.48
N GLU A 135 8.15 -4.82 18.63
CA GLU A 135 7.73 -3.90 19.65
C GLU A 135 6.36 -3.36 19.21
N GLN A 136 5.29 -3.97 19.72
CA GLN A 136 3.93 -3.47 19.56
C GLN A 136 3.86 -2.13 20.30
N VAL A 137 4.15 -1.04 19.59
CA VAL A 137 4.30 0.28 20.21
C VAL A 137 2.96 0.82 20.71
N ASP A 138 1.83 0.28 20.24
CA ASP A 138 0.52 0.74 20.70
C ASP A 138 -0.59 -0.32 20.62
N GLN A 139 -1.19 -0.65 21.77
CA GLN A 139 -2.44 -1.43 21.86
C GLN A 139 -3.70 -0.57 21.72
N GLY A 140 -3.55 0.76 21.72
CA GLY A 140 -4.61 1.76 21.68
C GLY A 140 -4.88 2.34 20.29
N HIS A 141 -4.14 1.94 19.25
CA HIS A 141 -4.51 2.29 17.89
C HIS A 141 -5.81 1.56 17.53
N PRO A 142 -6.86 2.27 17.08
CA PRO A 142 -8.14 1.65 16.78
C PRO A 142 -7.92 0.54 15.75
N MET A 143 -8.49 -0.64 16.00
CA MET A 143 -8.68 -1.67 14.98
C MET A 143 -9.25 -0.99 13.74
N MET A 144 -8.39 -0.74 12.76
CA MET A 144 -8.80 -0.15 11.51
C MET A 144 -9.17 -1.29 10.57
N THR A 145 -10.46 -1.62 10.52
CA THR A 145 -11.03 -2.11 9.28
C THR A 145 -11.24 -0.90 8.37
N ALA A 146 -10.17 -0.27 7.90
CA ALA A 146 -10.30 0.84 6.97
C ALA A 146 -10.53 0.25 5.56
N PRO A 147 -11.72 0.40 4.94
CA PRO A 147 -11.78 0.46 3.49
C PRO A 147 -10.92 1.64 3.05
N LEU A 148 -10.40 1.62 1.83
CA LEU A 148 -9.43 2.56 1.25
C LEU A 148 -9.99 4.00 1.07
N GLY A 149 -10.67 4.56 2.08
CA GLY A 149 -11.27 5.88 2.10
C GLY A 149 -11.15 6.50 3.49
N ASP A 150 -10.57 7.69 3.49
CA ASP A 150 -10.59 8.76 4.49
C ASP A 150 -10.01 8.46 5.88
N TRP A 151 -8.72 8.78 6.02
CA TRP A 151 -8.18 9.35 7.25
C TRP A 151 -7.92 10.86 7.01
N PRO A 152 -8.22 11.75 7.98
CA PRO A 152 -8.12 13.21 7.85
C PRO A 152 -6.73 13.74 7.47
#